data_AF-A0A6C0LMB7-F1
#
_entry.id   AF-A0A6C0LMB7-F1
#
_cell.length_a   1.000
_cell.length_b   1.000
_cell.length_c   1.000
_cell.angle_alpha   90.00
_cell.angle_beta   90.00
_cell.angle_gamma   90.00
#
_symmetry.space_group_name_H-M   'P 1'
#
loop_
_entity.id
_entity.type
_entity.pdbx_description
1 polymer ?
#
loop_
_entity_poly.entity_id
_entity_poly.type
_entity_poly.pdbx_seq_one_letter_code
_entity_poly.pdbx_strand_id
1 'polypeptide(L)'
;MSSPDIDLNNSFKYDKVVINLNNHNCLTINPNETSFHVNLVEPIKNIVYIKLLKASIITTAAIKNNDQLLYIKYDPIYISINDYERSQSYLNNNGVFDVVKYFDLIPYSTDTFSDISNSHVSFDWTDSSVYILNPPEPNLKRLNIVFRDKYFKTFNTSILTHFNLSICLYYIKNRA
;
A
#
# COMPACT_ATOMS: atom_id res chain seq x y z
N MET A 1 16.24 35.95 -18.42
CA MET A 1 15.58 34.84 -17.69
C MET A 1 15.30 33.76 -18.72
N SER A 2 16.11 32.70 -18.76
CA SER A 2 15.82 31.53 -19.58
C SER A 2 14.65 30.77 -18.96
N SER A 3 13.71 30.36 -19.80
CA SER A 3 12.67 29.39 -19.44
C SER A 3 13.33 28.15 -18.84
N PRO A 4 12.80 27.52 -17.77
CA PRO A 4 13.24 26.20 -17.40
C PRO A 4 12.94 25.26 -18.57
N ASP A 5 13.98 24.63 -19.12
CA ASP A 5 13.84 23.57 -20.12
C ASP A 5 13.11 22.40 -19.47
N ILE A 6 11.87 22.17 -19.90
CA ILE A 6 11.08 21.00 -19.50
C ILE A 6 11.57 19.82 -20.35
N ASP A 7 12.32 18.89 -19.74
CA ASP A 7 12.75 17.67 -20.41
C ASP A 7 11.58 16.70 -20.59
N LEU A 8 10.92 16.81 -21.74
CA LEU A 8 9.83 15.93 -22.16
C LEU A 8 10.29 14.52 -22.55
N ASN A 9 11.60 14.26 -22.65
CA ASN A 9 12.14 12.95 -23.04
C ASN A 9 12.33 12.00 -21.86
N ASN A 10 11.98 12.43 -20.63
CA ASN A 10 12.11 11.63 -19.42
C ASN A 10 13.53 11.04 -19.24
N SER A 11 14.58 11.84 -19.48
CA SER A 11 15.99 11.39 -19.39
C SER A 11 16.52 11.27 -17.96
N PHE A 12 15.62 11.23 -16.97
CA PHE A 12 15.98 11.11 -15.57
C PHE A 12 16.55 9.73 -15.27
N LYS A 13 17.66 9.71 -14.52
CA LYS A 13 18.16 8.45 -13.94
C LYS A 13 17.38 8.18 -12.67
N TYR A 14 16.60 7.11 -12.71
CA TYR A 14 15.87 6.61 -11.55
C TYR A 14 16.74 5.64 -10.76
N ASP A 15 16.61 5.69 -9.45
CA ASP A 15 17.14 4.68 -8.55
C ASP A 15 15.97 4.10 -7.75
N LYS A 16 16.18 2.94 -7.11
CA LYS A 16 15.11 2.25 -6.39
C LYS A 16 15.57 1.72 -5.04
N VAL A 17 14.65 1.72 -4.11
CA VAL A 17 14.81 1.09 -2.80
C VAL A 17 13.62 0.19 -2.51
N VAL A 18 13.90 -1.00 -1.98
CA VAL A 18 12.87 -1.94 -1.52
C VAL A 18 12.83 -1.91 0.00
N ILE A 19 11.66 -1.66 0.54
CA ILE A 19 11.39 -1.62 1.98
C ILE A 19 10.54 -2.83 2.33
N ASN A 20 11.04 -3.66 3.25
CA ASN A 20 10.33 -4.82 3.75
C ASN A 20 9.76 -4.53 5.14
N LEU A 21 8.45 -4.64 5.29
CA LEU A 21 7.71 -4.26 6.48
C LEU A 21 6.91 -5.43 7.01
N ASN A 22 6.86 -5.55 8.34
CA ASN A 22 6.06 -6.50 9.05
C ASN A 22 5.67 -5.96 10.43
N ASN A 23 4.88 -6.73 11.17
CA ASN A 23 4.45 -6.36 12.51
C ASN A 23 5.58 -6.26 13.55
N HIS A 24 6.83 -6.67 13.25
CA HIS A 24 7.98 -6.55 14.16
C HIS A 24 8.76 -5.25 13.95
N ASN A 25 8.80 -4.72 12.73
CA ASN A 25 9.53 -3.50 12.40
C ASN A 25 8.63 -2.26 12.21
N CYS A 26 7.31 -2.44 12.29
CA CYS A 26 6.35 -1.36 12.35
C CYS A 26 5.81 -1.14 13.77
N LEU A 27 5.44 0.10 14.06
CA LEU A 27 4.77 0.51 15.29
C LEU A 27 3.27 0.70 15.02
N THR A 28 2.41 0.21 15.91
CA THR A 28 0.97 0.48 15.84
C THR A 28 0.69 1.96 16.07
N ILE A 29 -0.18 2.56 15.24
CA ILE A 29 -0.67 3.94 15.44
C ILE A 29 -1.77 3.93 16.50
N ASN A 30 -2.73 3.01 16.38
CA ASN A 30 -3.76 2.74 17.37
C ASN A 30 -3.72 1.24 17.72
N PRO A 31 -3.57 0.85 19.01
CA PRO A 31 -3.43 -0.56 19.40
C PRO A 31 -4.64 -1.42 19.02
N ASN A 32 -5.82 -0.81 18.88
CA ASN A 32 -7.07 -1.53 18.58
C ASN A 32 -7.41 -1.55 17.08
N GLU A 33 -6.58 -0.96 16.23
CA GLU A 33 -6.81 -0.88 14.80
C GLU A 33 -5.62 -1.41 14.03
N THR A 34 -5.88 -1.99 12.87
CA THR A 34 -4.86 -2.42 11.90
C THR A 34 -4.20 -1.25 11.18
N SER A 35 -3.65 -0.31 11.94
CA SER A 35 -2.93 0.88 11.50
C SER A 35 -1.51 0.91 12.07
N PHE A 36 -0.53 1.05 11.19
CA PHE A 36 0.88 0.88 11.47
C PHE A 36 1.70 2.01 10.85
N HIS A 37 2.89 2.27 11.40
CA HIS A 37 3.86 3.14 10.77
C HIS A 37 5.29 2.67 10.97
N VAL A 38 6.17 3.13 10.10
CA VAL A 38 7.62 3.00 10.25
C VAL A 38 8.28 4.34 9.91
N ASN A 39 9.21 4.77 10.74
CA ASN A 39 10.05 5.93 10.45
C ASN A 39 11.26 5.45 9.65
N LEU A 40 11.55 6.14 8.56
CA LEU A 40 12.76 5.90 7.78
C LEU A 40 13.95 6.53 8.51
N VAL A 41 15.06 5.80 8.56
CA VAL A 41 16.32 6.29 9.17
C VAL A 41 16.81 7.53 8.42
N GLU A 42 16.71 7.48 7.09
CA GLU A 42 16.99 8.61 6.21
C GLU A 42 15.78 8.89 5.31
N PRO A 43 15.38 10.16 5.15
CA PRO A 43 14.31 10.50 4.23
C PRO A 43 14.65 10.19 2.78
N ILE A 44 13.72 9.61 2.04
CA ILE A 44 13.87 9.37 0.60
C ILE A 44 13.22 10.54 -0.14
N LYS A 45 14.00 11.22 -0.97
CA LYS A 45 13.56 12.41 -1.71
C LYS A 45 13.13 12.07 -3.12
N ASN A 46 12.23 12.87 -3.68
CA ASN A 46 11.81 12.82 -5.09
C ASN A 46 11.31 11.44 -5.53
N ILE A 47 10.49 10.78 -4.70
CA ILE A 47 9.85 9.53 -5.09
C ILE A 47 8.79 9.86 -6.14
N VAL A 48 8.86 9.14 -7.25
CA VAL A 48 7.97 9.30 -8.40
C VAL A 48 7.07 8.08 -8.61
N TYR A 49 7.55 6.90 -8.23
CA TYR A 49 6.79 5.66 -8.39
C TYR A 49 6.81 4.84 -7.11
N ILE A 50 5.66 4.25 -6.79
CA ILE A 50 5.51 3.29 -5.69
C ILE A 50 4.87 2.03 -6.25
N LYS A 51 5.40 0.88 -5.83
CA LYS A 51 4.86 -0.43 -6.20
C LYS A 51 4.86 -1.37 -5.00
N LEU A 52 3.75 -2.06 -4.77
CA LEU A 52 3.68 -3.17 -3.83
C LEU A 52 4.13 -4.45 -4.56
N LEU A 53 5.30 -4.97 -4.19
CA LEU A 53 5.87 -6.18 -4.78
C LEU A 53 5.26 -7.44 -4.17
N LYS A 54 5.01 -7.43 -2.87
CA LYS A 54 4.41 -8.54 -2.14
C LYS A 54 3.60 -7.98 -0.99
N ALA A 55 2.45 -8.58 -0.75
CA ALA A 55 1.73 -8.41 0.49
C ALA A 55 1.15 -9.74 0.93
N SER A 56 1.31 -10.07 2.20
CA SER A 56 0.67 -11.23 2.79
C SER A 56 0.22 -10.90 4.20
N ILE A 57 -0.92 -11.44 4.60
CA ILE A 57 -1.40 -11.35 5.96
C ILE A 57 -1.73 -12.74 6.49
N ILE A 58 -1.55 -12.90 7.80
CA ILE A 58 -2.04 -14.02 8.57
C ILE A 58 -3.02 -13.45 9.58
N THR A 59 -4.23 -13.99 9.61
CA THR A 59 -5.30 -13.58 10.49
C THR A 59 -5.72 -14.72 11.42
N THR A 60 -6.45 -14.42 12.48
CA THR A 60 -7.06 -15.45 13.32
C THR A 60 -8.37 -15.93 12.71
N ALA A 61 -8.90 -17.07 13.19
CA ALA A 61 -10.20 -17.59 12.75
C ALA A 61 -11.38 -16.62 12.98
N ALA A 62 -11.19 -15.60 13.84
CA ALA A 62 -12.16 -14.55 14.07
C ALA A 62 -12.52 -13.76 12.81
N ILE A 63 -11.63 -13.68 11.80
CA ILE A 63 -11.93 -12.98 10.54
C ILE A 63 -13.13 -13.60 9.80
N LYS A 64 -13.35 -14.91 9.97
CA LYS A 64 -14.47 -15.66 9.38
C LYS A 64 -15.65 -15.83 10.32
N ASN A 65 -15.37 -16.00 11.60
CA ASN A 65 -16.37 -16.41 12.58
C ASN A 65 -17.02 -15.22 13.31
N ASN A 66 -16.50 -14.01 13.13
CA ASN A 66 -17.10 -12.80 13.67
C ASN A 66 -18.18 -12.28 12.71
N ASP A 67 -19.41 -12.16 13.20
CA ASP A 67 -20.59 -11.66 12.47
C ASP A 67 -20.35 -10.29 11.77
N GLN A 68 -19.40 -9.49 12.26
CA GLN A 68 -19.07 -8.18 11.70
C GLN A 68 -18.18 -8.24 10.46
N LEU A 69 -17.37 -9.30 10.29
CA LEU A 69 -16.40 -9.41 9.19
C LEU A 69 -16.78 -10.53 8.21
N LEU A 70 -17.06 -11.74 8.71
CA LEU A 70 -17.49 -12.92 7.94
C LEU A 70 -16.78 -13.05 6.57
N TYR A 71 -15.45 -13.14 6.57
CA TYR A 71 -14.68 -13.20 5.32
C TYR A 71 -14.90 -14.49 4.54
N ILE A 72 -15.20 -14.35 3.25
CA ILE A 72 -15.25 -15.44 2.27
C ILE A 72 -14.18 -15.26 1.20
N LYS A 73 -13.91 -16.33 0.45
CA LYS A 73 -12.88 -16.33 -0.60
C LYS A 73 -13.10 -15.15 -1.56
N TYR A 74 -12.00 -14.44 -1.86
CA TYR A 74 -11.92 -13.22 -2.66
C TYR A 74 -12.45 -11.94 -2.03
N ASP A 75 -12.95 -11.97 -0.79
CA ASP A 75 -13.23 -10.73 -0.07
C ASP A 75 -11.95 -9.88 0.02
N PRO A 76 -12.02 -8.56 -0.26
CA PRO A 76 -10.84 -7.72 -0.30
C PRO A 76 -10.38 -7.36 1.12
N ILE A 77 -9.07 -7.25 1.27
CA ILE A 77 -8.43 -6.57 2.39
C ILE A 77 -7.65 -5.42 1.80
N TYR A 78 -8.19 -4.22 1.95
CA TYR A 78 -7.60 -3.03 1.34
C TYR A 78 -6.37 -2.58 2.12
N ILE A 79 -5.39 -2.08 1.39
CA ILE A 79 -4.15 -1.51 1.92
C ILE A 79 -4.15 -0.03 1.53
N SER A 80 -4.00 0.85 2.52
CA SER A 80 -3.65 2.26 2.32
C SER A 80 -2.19 2.45 2.71
N ILE A 81 -1.46 3.21 1.90
CA ILE A 81 -0.07 3.62 2.17
C ILE A 81 -0.02 5.14 2.06
N ASN A 82 0.21 5.83 3.18
CA ASN A 82 0.03 7.28 3.29
C ASN A 82 -1.29 7.71 2.60
N ASP A 83 -1.21 8.70 1.72
CA ASP A 83 -2.31 9.20 0.87
C ASP A 83 -1.97 8.96 -0.62
N TYR A 84 -1.42 7.78 -0.93
CA TYR A 84 -0.96 7.43 -2.29
C TYR A 84 -1.98 6.56 -3.04
N GLU A 85 -3.28 6.83 -2.90
CA GLU A 85 -4.30 5.94 -3.47
C GLU A 85 -4.22 5.85 -5.00
N ARG A 86 -4.07 4.62 -5.50
CA ARG A 86 -3.93 4.33 -6.93
C ARG A 86 -5.16 3.71 -7.57
N SER A 87 -6.06 3.16 -6.76
CA SER A 87 -7.24 2.44 -7.20
C SER A 87 -8.44 2.84 -6.37
N GLN A 88 -9.62 2.49 -6.87
CA GLN A 88 -10.88 2.73 -6.19
C GLN A 88 -11.84 1.56 -6.37
N SER A 89 -12.77 1.44 -5.44
CA SER A 89 -13.90 0.52 -5.51
C SER A 89 -15.17 1.25 -5.08
N TYR A 90 -16.30 0.68 -5.45
CA TYR A 90 -17.62 1.18 -5.05
C TYR A 90 -18.20 0.23 -4.03
N LEU A 91 -18.44 0.71 -2.81
CA LEU A 91 -19.15 -0.03 -1.78
C LEU A 91 -20.63 0.30 -1.86
N ASN A 92 -21.47 -0.73 -1.97
CA ASN A 92 -22.91 -0.55 -1.87
C ASN A 92 -23.33 -0.52 -0.41
N ASN A 93 -23.83 0.62 0.03
CA ASN A 93 -24.39 0.84 1.35
C ASN A 93 -25.87 1.18 1.22
N ASN A 94 -26.73 0.14 1.29
CA ASN A 94 -28.18 0.27 1.18
C ASN A 94 -28.68 1.01 -0.07
N GLY A 95 -28.04 0.77 -1.22
CA GLY A 95 -28.39 1.38 -2.50
C GLY A 95 -27.62 2.66 -2.83
N VAL A 96 -26.79 3.17 -1.91
CA VAL A 96 -25.85 4.27 -2.15
C VAL A 96 -24.47 3.68 -2.44
N PHE A 97 -23.82 4.12 -3.52
CA PHE A 97 -22.47 3.69 -3.87
C PHE A 97 -21.44 4.68 -3.33
N ASP A 98 -20.73 4.27 -2.27
CA ASP A 98 -19.63 5.02 -1.70
C ASP A 98 -18.33 4.69 -2.43
N VAL A 99 -17.61 5.72 -2.89
CA VAL A 99 -16.29 5.55 -3.51
C VAL A 99 -15.25 5.43 -2.42
N VAL A 100 -14.54 4.30 -2.39
CA VAL A 100 -13.39 4.09 -1.52
C VAL A 100 -12.12 4.05 -2.36
N LYS A 101 -11.07 4.71 -1.87
CA LYS A 101 -9.77 4.81 -2.55
C LYS A 101 -8.72 4.09 -1.74
N TYR A 102 -7.85 3.33 -2.39
CA TYR A 102 -6.84 2.51 -1.73
C TYR A 102 -5.57 2.40 -2.57
N PHE A 103 -4.48 2.01 -1.91
CA PHE A 103 -3.22 1.72 -2.57
C PHE A 103 -3.24 0.34 -3.22
N ASP A 104 -3.64 -0.72 -2.50
CA ASP A 104 -3.80 -2.04 -3.09
C ASP A 104 -4.83 -2.87 -2.33
N LEU A 105 -5.09 -4.09 -2.76
CA LEU A 105 -5.88 -5.04 -1.99
C LEU A 105 -5.26 -6.44 -2.01
N ILE A 106 -5.48 -7.18 -0.94
CA ILE A 106 -5.17 -8.61 -0.84
C ILE A 106 -6.50 -9.35 -0.96
N PRO A 107 -6.72 -10.19 -1.98
CA PRO A 107 -7.91 -11.02 -2.05
C PRO A 107 -7.78 -12.13 -1.01
N TYR A 108 -8.82 -12.32 -0.22
CA TYR A 108 -8.82 -13.30 0.82
C TYR A 108 -8.76 -14.73 0.24
N SER A 109 -7.75 -15.53 0.59
CA SER A 109 -7.47 -16.79 -0.11
C SER A 109 -7.93 -18.05 0.66
N THR A 110 -7.66 -18.12 1.96
CA THR A 110 -7.93 -19.30 2.83
C THR A 110 -8.33 -18.86 4.25
N ASP A 111 -8.64 -19.80 5.14
CA ASP A 111 -9.19 -19.57 6.50
C ASP A 111 -8.46 -18.53 7.35
N THR A 112 -7.14 -18.41 7.22
CA THR A 112 -6.32 -17.53 8.07
C THR A 112 -5.16 -16.90 7.31
N PHE A 113 -5.10 -17.04 6.00
CA PHE A 113 -3.98 -16.59 5.19
C PHE A 113 -4.47 -15.97 3.91
N SER A 114 -3.80 -14.90 3.48
CA SER A 114 -4.06 -14.21 2.22
C SER A 114 -2.81 -13.53 1.73
N ASP A 115 -2.59 -13.55 0.43
CA ASP A 115 -1.42 -12.96 -0.18
C ASP A 115 -1.64 -12.49 -1.61
N ILE A 116 -0.81 -11.54 -2.01
CA ILE A 116 -0.53 -11.13 -3.37
C ILE A 116 0.97 -11.06 -3.54
N SER A 117 1.45 -11.47 -4.71
CA SER A 117 2.85 -11.37 -5.07
C SER A 117 2.95 -10.94 -6.53
N ASN A 118 3.53 -9.76 -6.74
CA ASN A 118 3.89 -9.25 -8.04
C ASN A 118 5.36 -9.60 -8.28
N SER A 119 5.62 -10.61 -9.12
CA SER A 119 6.96 -11.16 -9.39
C SER A 119 7.93 -10.19 -10.06
N HIS A 120 7.45 -9.05 -10.56
CA HIS A 120 8.25 -8.11 -11.35
C HIS A 120 8.57 -6.84 -10.57
N VAL A 121 9.85 -6.45 -10.57
CA VAL A 121 10.36 -5.18 -10.00
C VAL A 121 10.64 -4.15 -11.10
N SER A 122 9.98 -4.26 -12.26
CA SER A 122 10.14 -3.35 -13.38
C SER A 122 9.19 -2.16 -13.27
N PHE A 123 9.71 -0.99 -13.65
CA PHE A 123 8.95 0.22 -13.97
C PHE A 123 8.50 0.15 -15.44
N ASP A 124 7.91 -0.97 -15.87
CA ASP A 124 7.26 -0.91 -17.19
C ASP A 124 6.04 0.01 -17.02
N TRP A 125 5.95 1.04 -17.84
CA TRP A 125 4.83 1.99 -17.87
C TRP A 125 3.52 1.30 -18.25
N THR A 126 3.60 0.10 -18.82
CA THR A 126 2.46 -0.79 -19.07
C THR A 126 2.09 -1.67 -17.88
N ASP A 127 2.89 -1.69 -16.81
CA ASP A 127 2.62 -2.47 -15.61
C ASP A 127 1.59 -1.75 -14.71
N SER A 128 0.37 -2.31 -14.66
CA SER A 128 -0.75 -1.78 -13.89
C SER A 128 -0.55 -1.78 -12.37
N SER A 129 0.52 -2.41 -11.88
CA SER A 129 0.91 -2.41 -10.47
C SER A 129 1.87 -1.26 -10.09
N VAL A 130 2.37 -0.50 -11.07
CA VAL A 130 3.18 0.70 -10.84
C VAL A 130 2.26 1.92 -10.67
N TYR A 131 2.32 2.59 -9.52
CA TYR A 131 1.63 3.85 -9.31
C TYR A 131 2.57 5.04 -9.50
N ILE A 132 2.13 6.00 -10.32
CA ILE A 132 2.83 7.27 -10.53
C ILE A 132 2.31 8.28 -9.51
N LEU A 133 3.20 8.77 -8.66
CA LEU A 133 2.88 9.85 -7.74
C LEU A 133 2.75 11.17 -8.51
N ASN A 134 1.61 11.82 -8.35
CA ASN A 134 1.37 13.14 -8.92
C ASN A 134 0.65 14.05 -7.89
N PRO A 135 1.37 14.97 -7.22
CA PRO A 135 2.79 15.29 -7.44
C PRO A 135 3.75 14.21 -6.90
N PRO A 136 5.02 14.19 -7.34
CA PRO A 136 6.05 13.36 -6.72
C PRO A 136 6.19 13.64 -5.22
N GLU A 137 6.47 12.62 -4.41
CA GLU A 137 6.72 12.77 -2.98
C GLU A 137 8.12 13.39 -2.77
N PRO A 138 8.20 14.64 -2.30
CA PRO A 138 9.46 15.35 -2.23
C PRO A 138 10.38 14.84 -1.12
N ASN A 139 9.83 14.29 -0.04
CA ASN A 139 10.58 13.99 1.17
C ASN A 139 9.86 12.99 2.10
N LEU A 140 9.87 11.71 1.72
CA LEU A 140 9.27 10.65 2.52
C LEU A 140 10.11 10.39 3.77
N LYS A 141 9.54 10.63 4.95
CA LYS A 141 10.16 10.33 6.25
C LYS A 141 9.52 9.15 6.98
N ARG A 142 8.27 8.86 6.67
CA ARG A 142 7.44 7.87 7.34
C ARG A 142 6.51 7.22 6.34
N LEU A 143 6.36 5.90 6.46
CA LEU A 143 5.29 5.17 5.82
C LEU A 143 4.23 4.87 6.88
N ASN A 144 3.00 5.29 6.61
CA ASN A 144 1.80 4.90 7.32
C ASN A 144 1.09 3.83 6.51
N ILE A 145 0.71 2.73 7.14
CA ILE A 145 0.06 1.58 6.51
C ILE A 145 -1.22 1.30 7.27
N VAL A 146 -2.33 1.16 6.54
CA VAL A 146 -3.61 0.82 7.14
C VAL A 146 -4.20 -0.35 6.36
N PHE A 147 -4.55 -1.42 7.07
CA PHE A 147 -5.37 -2.49 6.52
C PHE A 147 -6.83 -2.21 6.85
N ARG A 148 -7.69 -2.36 5.85
CA ARG A 148 -9.13 -2.17 5.99
C ARG A 148 -9.88 -3.42 5.53
N ASP A 149 -11.00 -3.67 6.17
CA ASP A 149 -11.88 -4.78 5.84
C ASP A 149 -12.63 -4.52 4.52
N LYS A 150 -13.47 -5.49 4.11
CA LYS A 150 -14.28 -5.41 2.89
C LYS A 150 -15.34 -4.30 2.90
N TYR A 151 -15.58 -3.69 4.06
CA TYR A 151 -16.43 -2.53 4.26
C TYR A 151 -15.62 -1.24 4.41
N PHE A 152 -14.32 -1.31 4.13
CA PHE A 152 -13.35 -0.22 4.19
C PHE A 152 -13.15 0.39 5.60
N LYS A 153 -13.40 -0.40 6.65
CA LYS A 153 -13.16 -0.04 8.04
C LYS A 153 -11.89 -0.70 8.55
N THR A 154 -11.20 -0.05 9.49
CA THR A 154 -10.14 -0.75 10.23
C THR A 154 -10.78 -1.84 11.08
N PHE A 155 -10.07 -2.96 11.25
CA PHE A 155 -10.51 -4.05 12.11
C PHE A 155 -9.55 -4.22 13.28
N ASN A 156 -9.96 -5.01 14.27
CA ASN A 156 -9.19 -5.15 15.49
C ASN A 156 -7.84 -5.82 15.23
N THR A 157 -6.76 -5.24 15.77
CA THR A 157 -5.39 -5.77 15.64
C THR A 157 -5.25 -7.21 16.10
N SER A 158 -6.04 -7.67 17.09
CA SER A 158 -6.05 -9.07 17.55
C SER A 158 -6.46 -10.08 16.47
N ILE A 159 -7.14 -9.63 15.42
CA ILE A 159 -7.50 -10.45 14.26
C ILE A 159 -6.31 -10.59 13.30
N LEU A 160 -5.36 -9.64 13.31
CA LEU A 160 -4.17 -9.65 12.46
C LEU A 160 -2.97 -10.22 13.22
N THR A 161 -2.69 -11.50 13.00
CA THR A 161 -1.54 -12.19 13.61
C THR A 161 -0.21 -11.70 13.04
N HIS A 162 -0.15 -11.54 11.72
CA HIS A 162 1.08 -11.15 11.02
C HIS A 162 0.76 -10.44 9.71
N PHE A 163 1.66 -9.56 9.27
CA PHE A 163 1.66 -9.07 7.90
C PHE A 163 3.11 -9.00 7.40
N ASN A 164 3.29 -9.15 6.09
CA ASN A 164 4.53 -8.86 5.39
C ASN A 164 4.21 -8.05 4.15
N LEU A 165 4.86 -6.90 3.99
CA LEU A 165 4.80 -6.05 2.81
C LEU A 165 6.21 -5.85 2.25
N SER A 166 6.35 -5.92 0.93
CA SER A 166 7.56 -5.49 0.22
C SER A 166 7.17 -4.36 -0.72
N ILE A 167 7.60 -3.14 -0.41
CA ILE A 167 7.27 -1.92 -1.16
C ILE A 167 8.52 -1.45 -1.90
N CYS A 168 8.42 -1.27 -3.21
CA CYS A 168 9.46 -0.68 -4.03
C CYS A 168 9.14 0.80 -4.26
N LEU A 169 10.11 1.66 -3.94
CA LEU A 169 10.05 3.09 -4.18
C LEU A 169 11.08 3.44 -5.25
N TYR A 170 10.67 4.17 -6.27
CA TYR A 170 11.55 4.70 -7.29
C TYR A 170 11.64 6.20 -7.13
N TYR A 171 12.86 6.73 -7.15
CA TYR A 171 13.12 8.14 -6.97
C TYR A 171 14.06 8.69 -8.02
N ILE A 172 13.89 9.98 -8.33
CA ILE A 172 14.80 10.69 -9.23
C ILE A 172 16.13 10.89 -8.50
N LYS A 173 17.21 10.35 -9.07
CA LYS A 173 18.55 10.70 -8.63
C LYS A 173 18.83 12.11 -9.12
N ASN A 174 18.96 13.08 -8.19
CA ASN A 174 19.43 14.40 -8.55
C ASN A 174 20.74 14.24 -9.33
N ARG A 175 20.84 14.86 -10.52
CA ARG A 175 22.11 14.95 -11.25
C ARG A 175 23.11 15.62 -10.30
N ALA A 176 24.26 14.97 -10.11
CA ALA A 176 25.42 15.60 -9.47
C ALA A 176 25.87 16.81 -10.29
#